data_AF-A0A2R7JYN2-F1
#
_entry.id   AF-A0A2R7JYN2-F1
#
_cell.length_a   1.000
_cell.length_b   1.000
_cell.length_c   1.000
_cell.angle_alpha   90.00
_cell.angle_beta   90.00
_cell.angle_gamma   90.00
#
_symmetry.space_group_name_H-M   'P 1'
#
loop_
_entity.id
_entity.type
_entity.pdbx_description
1 polymer ?
#
loop_
_entity_poly.entity_id
_entity_poly.type
_entity_poly.pdbx_seq_one_letter_code
_entity_poly.pdbx_strand_id
1 'polypeptide(L)'
;MADRIRLYNPRQQPVELHLDGVVCVVPPLARVEHVCSGQVHRLIATGALQVIDAAPPAAEDSANATGPNAAPVARRPRRTTRPQR
;
A
#
# COMPACT_ATOMS: atom_id res chain seq x y z
N MET A 1 20.25 2.76 11.31
CA MET A 1 19.02 3.04 10.51
C MET A 1 17.83 2.56 11.31
N ALA A 2 16.71 3.28 11.30
CA ALA A 2 15.49 2.81 11.96
C ALA A 2 14.76 1.85 11.02
N ASP A 3 14.61 0.59 11.43
CA ASP A 3 13.80 -0.40 10.72
C ASP A 3 12.34 0.04 10.73
N ARG A 4 11.87 0.50 9.56
CA ARG A 4 10.47 0.85 9.33
C ARG A 4 9.77 -0.37 8.77
N ILE A 5 8.69 -0.76 9.43
CA ILE A 5 7.84 -1.88 9.00
C ILE A 5 6.46 -1.38 8.63
N ARG A 6 5.83 -2.08 7.69
CA ARG A 6 4.45 -1.84 7.32
C ARG A 6 3.55 -2.74 8.14
N LEU A 7 2.64 -2.11 8.86
CA LEU A 7 1.67 -2.75 9.72
C LEU A 7 0.29 -2.66 9.07
N TYR A 8 -0.46 -3.75 9.16
CA TYR A 8 -1.86 -3.83 8.80
C TYR A 8 -2.68 -4.08 10.05
N ASN A 9 -3.79 -3.35 10.19
CA ASN A 9 -4.80 -3.64 11.20
C ASN A 9 -5.90 -4.52 10.58
N PRO A 10 -5.90 -5.85 10.82
CA PRO A 10 -6.95 -6.74 10.31
C PRO A 10 -8.28 -6.58 11.04
N ARG A 11 -8.33 -5.78 12.10
CA ARG A 11 -9.53 -5.63 12.96
C ARG A 11 -10.46 -4.57 12.39
N GLN A 12 -11.74 -4.70 12.74
CA GLN A 12 -12.79 -3.71 12.48
C GLN A 12 -12.80 -2.57 13.50
N GLN A 13 -11.80 -2.51 14.39
CA GLN A 13 -11.64 -1.47 15.41
C GLN A 13 -10.28 -0.80 15.27
N PRO A 14 -10.16 0.50 15.59
CA PRO A 14 -8.88 1.19 15.58
C PRO A 14 -7.93 0.62 16.65
N VAL A 15 -6.62 0.64 16.36
CA VAL A 15 -5.56 0.22 17.29
C VAL A 15 -4.67 1.41 17.59
N GLU A 16 -4.46 1.69 18.88
CA GLU A 16 -3.62 2.80 19.33
C GLU A 16 -2.18 2.32 19.59
N LEU A 17 -1.22 3.05 19.03
CA LEU A 17 0.21 2.90 19.21
C LEU A 17 0.73 4.09 20.02
N HIS A 18 1.38 3.81 21.14
CA HIS A 18 1.86 4.82 22.08
C HIS A 18 3.38 4.76 22.10
N LEU A 19 4.03 5.71 21.43
CA LEU A 19 5.48 5.75 21.28
C LEU A 19 6.02 7.13 21.62
N ASP A 20 6.93 7.19 22.59
CA ASP A 20 7.66 8.40 22.99
C ASP A 20 6.76 9.63 23.25
N GLY A 21 5.60 9.40 23.89
CA GLY A 21 4.63 10.45 24.20
C GLY A 21 3.70 10.84 23.04
N VAL A 22 3.82 10.18 21.89
CA VAL A 22 2.94 10.34 20.74
C VAL A 22 1.99 9.15 20.63
N VAL A 23 0.71 9.43 20.38
CA VAL A 23 -0.30 8.41 20.08
C VAL A 23 -0.56 8.40 18.57
N CYS A 24 -0.31 7.27 17.94
CA CYS A 24 -0.66 7.00 16.55
C CYS A 24 -1.85 6.03 16.52
N VAL A 25 -2.92 6.40 15.84
CA VAL A 25 -4.12 5.56 15.70
C VAL A 25 -4.09 4.89 14.34
N VAL A 26 -4.08 3.56 14.31
CA VAL A 26 -4.18 2.75 13.10
C VAL A 26 -5.65 2.46 12.83
N PRO A 27 -6.26 3.04 11.78
CA PRO A 27 -7.68 2.81 11.49
C PRO A 27 -7.97 1.34 11.19
N PRO A 28 -9.24 0.90 11.32
CA PRO A 28 -9.62 -0.45 10.97
C PRO A 28 -9.36 -0.74 9.49
N LEU A 29 -8.86 -1.94 9.19
CA LEU A 29 -8.51 -2.40 7.84
C LEU A 29 -7.53 -1.48 7.09
N ALA A 30 -6.81 -0.62 7.82
CA ALA A 30 -5.84 0.29 7.24
C ALA A 30 -4.40 -0.22 7.42
N ARG A 31 -3.51 0.38 6.62
CA ARG A 31 -2.07 0.09 6.63
C ARG A 31 -1.34 1.34 7.10
N VAL A 32 -0.32 1.17 7.92
CA VAL A 32 0.53 2.26 8.39
C VAL A 32 2.00 1.83 8.31
N GLU A 33 2.88 2.78 8.02
CA GLU A 33 4.31 2.57 8.15
C GLU A 33 4.74 3.07 9.53
N HIS A 34 5.46 2.23 10.27
CA HIS A 34 5.86 2.54 11.64
C HIS A 34 7.27 2.03 11.92
N VAL A 35 8.02 2.75 12.75
CA VAL A 35 9.29 2.26 13.30
C VAL A 35 9.04 1.09 14.24
N CYS A 36 9.82 0.01 14.10
CA CYS A 36 9.79 -1.13 15.02
C CYS A 36 9.97 -0.69 16.47
N SER A 37 9.09 -1.18 17.35
CA SER A 37 9.17 -0.93 18.78
C SER A 37 8.69 -2.13 19.59
N GLY A 38 9.03 -2.17 20.88
CA GLY A 38 8.60 -3.25 21.78
C GLY A 38 7.08 -3.34 21.95
N GLN A 39 6.34 -2.24 21.77
CA GLN A 39 4.87 -2.27 21.77
C GLN A 39 4.33 -2.87 20.47
N VAL A 40 4.90 -2.49 19.32
CA VAL A 40 4.53 -3.05 18.02
C VAL A 40 4.76 -4.56 18.00
N HIS A 41 5.89 -5.04 18.52
CA HIS A 41 6.14 -6.48 18.67
C HIS A 41 5.08 -7.19 19.50
N ARG A 42 4.63 -6.58 20.61
CA ARG A 42 3.54 -7.14 21.43
C ARG A 42 2.20 -7.16 20.67
N LEU A 43 1.88 -6.11 19.93
CA LEU A 43 0.65 -6.05 19.13
C LEU A 43 0.66 -7.06 17.97
N ILE A 44 1.82 -7.33 17.39
CA ILE A 44 1.98 -8.41 16.41
C ILE A 44 1.81 -9.77 17.09
N ALA A 45 2.49 -10.00 18.22
CA ALA A 45 2.42 -11.27 18.97
C ALA A 45 1.01 -11.60 19.46
N THR A 46 0.21 -10.58 19.78
CA THR A 46 -1.21 -10.71 20.19
C THR A 46 -2.19 -10.78 19.01
N GLY A 47 -1.71 -10.62 17.77
CA GLY A 47 -2.53 -10.62 16.56
C GLY A 47 -3.35 -9.34 16.36
N ALA A 48 -3.09 -8.27 17.12
CA ALA A 48 -3.75 -6.99 16.95
C ALA A 48 -3.31 -6.25 15.67
N LEU A 49 -2.04 -6.45 15.27
CA LEU A 49 -1.46 -5.94 14.02
C LEU A 49 -0.75 -7.06 13.28
N GLN A 50 -0.65 -6.94 11.96
CA GLN A 50 0.07 -7.87 11.10
C GLN A 50 1.18 -7.14 10.36
N VAL A 51 2.36 -7.75 10.25
CA VAL A 51 3.42 -7.23 9.39
C VAL A 51 3.10 -7.64 7.95
N ILE A 52 3.01 -6.65 7.08
CA ILE A 52 2.94 -6.86 5.64
C ILE A 52 4.31 -6.48 5.11
N ASP A 53 5.17 -7.49 4.97
CA ASP A 53 6.54 -7.34 4.51
C ASP A 53 6.58 -6.47 3.25
N ALA A 54 7.36 -5.39 3.31
CA ALA A 54 7.44 -4.39 2.25
C ALA A 54 8.37 -4.87 1.13
N ALA A 55 8.06 -6.02 0.52
CA ALA A 55 8.88 -6.67 -0.50
C ALA A 55 10.31 -7.04 -0.01
N PRO A 56 10.90 -8.13 -0.53
CA PRO A 56 12.32 -8.41 -0.29
C PRO A 56 13.16 -7.18 -0.70
N PRO A 57 14.34 -6.94 -0.08
CA PRO A 57 15.23 -5.89 -0.54
C PRO A 57 15.42 -6.08 -2.04
N ALA A 58 15.04 -5.06 -2.82
CA ALA A 58 15.29 -5.07 -4.25
C ALA A 58 16.78 -5.34 -4.40
N ALA A 59 17.09 -6.49 -5.02
CA ALA A 59 18.44 -6.83 -5.38
C ALA A 59 19.07 -5.60 -6.03
N GLU A 60 20.18 -5.12 -5.46
CA GLU A 60 21.14 -4.37 -6.22
C GLU A 60 21.55 -5.27 -7.39
N ASP A 61 20.96 -5.09 -8.57
CA ASP A 61 21.73 -5.08 -9.80
C ASP A 61 20.95 -4.50 -10.97
N SER A 62 21.70 -3.74 -11.77
CA SER A 62 21.32 -3.10 -13.01
C SER A 62 20.73 -4.07 -14.03
N ALA A 63 19.75 -3.62 -14.82
CA ALA A 63 19.76 -3.74 -16.29
C ALA A 63 18.41 -3.33 -16.89
N ASN A 64 18.41 -2.12 -17.45
CA ASN A 64 17.91 -1.79 -18.79
C ASN A 64 16.82 -2.71 -19.41
N ALA A 65 15.58 -2.24 -19.46
CA ALA A 65 14.57 -2.76 -20.38
C ALA A 65 13.71 -1.60 -20.92
N THR A 66 14.28 -0.80 -21.82
CA THR A 66 13.51 -0.01 -22.77
C THR A 66 12.76 -0.97 -23.70
N GLY A 67 11.50 -1.25 -23.40
CA GLY A 67 10.62 -2.00 -24.31
C GLY A 67 10.09 -1.10 -25.43
N PRO A 68 10.19 -1.48 -26.72
CA PRO A 68 9.48 -0.82 -27.80
C PRO A 68 8.20 -1.60 -28.11
N ASN A 69 7.02 -1.04 -27.85
CA ASN A 69 5.72 -1.41 -28.44
C ASN A 69 4.60 -0.68 -27.68
N ALA A 70 3.50 -0.23 -28.24
CA ALA A 70 3.00 -0.02 -29.59
C ALA A 70 1.63 0.66 -29.37
N ALA A 71 1.25 1.65 -30.18
CA ALA A 71 -0.12 2.15 -30.18
C ALA A 71 -0.60 2.42 -31.61
N PRO A 72 -1.41 1.54 -32.22
CA PRO A 72 -2.25 1.92 -33.34
C PRO A 72 -3.55 2.55 -32.80
N VAL A 73 -3.69 3.87 -32.94
CA VAL A 73 -4.94 4.59 -32.66
C VAL A 73 -5.99 4.26 -33.72
N ALA A 74 -6.85 3.30 -33.42
CA ALA A 74 -8.08 3.04 -34.17
C ALA A 74 -9.08 4.19 -33.97
N ARG A 75 -9.13 5.12 -34.93
CA ARG A 75 -10.17 6.14 -35.02
C ARG A 75 -11.50 5.51 -35.46
N ARG A 76 -12.50 5.51 -34.57
CA ARG A 76 -13.93 5.43 -34.92
C ARG A 76 -14.64 6.69 -34.41
N PRO A 77 -15.31 7.46 -35.28
CA PRO A 77 -16.40 8.33 -34.85
C PRO A 77 -17.78 7.72 -35.12
N ARG A 78 -18.73 8.21 -34.32
CA ARG A 78 -20.01 7.64 -33.95
C ARG A 78 -21.10 7.75 -35.03
N ARG A 79 -22.07 6.84 -34.91
CA ARG A 79 -23.27 6.67 -35.74
C ARG A 79 -24.35 7.71 -35.37
N THR A 80 -25.07 8.18 -36.39
CA THR A 80 -26.50 8.59 -36.46
C THR A 80 -27.05 9.72 -35.57
N THR A 81 -27.65 10.72 -36.22
CA THR A 81 -29.06 11.11 -36.01
C THR A 81 -29.62 11.83 -37.24
N ARG A 82 -30.70 11.27 -37.81
CA ARG A 82 -31.55 11.85 -38.86
C ARG A 82 -32.82 12.37 -38.15
N PRO A 83 -33.28 13.61 -38.37
CA PRO A 83 -34.65 13.99 -38.06
C PRO A 83 -35.53 13.84 -39.30
N GLN A 84 -36.72 13.27 -39.10
CA GLN A 84 -37.84 13.31 -40.03
C GLN A 84 -38.56 14.67 -39.94
N ARG A 85 -38.85 15.30 -41.07
CA ARG A 85 -40.20 15.78 -41.44
C ARG A 85 -40.23 16.22 -42.90
#